data_AF-A0A2D6CVY7-F1
#
_entry.id   AF-A0A2D6CVY7-F1
#
_cell.length_a   1.000
_cell.length_b   1.000
_cell.length_c   1.000
_cell.angle_alpha   90.00
_cell.angle_beta   90.00
_cell.angle_gamma   90.00
#
_symmetry.space_group_name_H-M   'P 1'
#
loop_
_entity.id
_entity.type
_entity.pdbx_description
1 polymer ?
#
loop_
_entity_poly.entity_id
_entity_poly.type
_entity_poly.pdbx_seq_one_letter_code
_entity_poly.pdbx_strand_id
1 'polypeptide(L)'
;MTPDYAGDVRDVRTISALPRPGPYDKIWIPFIERWRDGRLLVAFGRHLDGKVDMGDIVCSRSADDGDTWTEPTMIFDHRDAHGPLRFAYANPVLYRPPGHDVVWCFAMRCSLHFPDSEDSRLCAAYSADGGWSWQQVELAVHHASPLITCAGIHRVGPPEAPRYLMPVHRNTMRRDPMGDRQHFVLESTNLLEWKLAGYIPHPETGPMFMHEGGIADGDGDGALKIVMRTATYESGGRPIDPPVAYSSVSADGRVWSPGEPEPLLHNTVSKAYYGKSASGAELYVYSDGPAWERKPLGYRVRRHGQEWGDARVFFDANCKNSYPTLLEGDTDEFYAVWDSSDSPTESRNLIRFGKLSIA
;
A
#
# COMPACT_ATOMS: atom_id res chain seq x y z
N MET A 1 -21.81 5.95 -13.11
CA MET A 1 -22.33 4.67 -13.62
C MET A 1 -21.17 3.69 -13.55
N THR A 2 -21.32 2.57 -12.87
CA THR A 2 -20.25 1.56 -12.80
C THR A 2 -20.18 0.85 -14.16
N PRO A 3 -19.00 0.69 -14.78
CA PRO A 3 -18.89 -0.05 -16.04
C PRO A 3 -19.27 -1.52 -15.81
N ASP A 4 -19.76 -2.18 -16.85
CA ASP A 4 -19.86 -3.63 -16.87
C ASP A 4 -18.47 -4.24 -16.66
N TYR A 5 -18.36 -5.23 -15.79
CA TYR A 5 -17.08 -5.86 -15.45
C TYR A 5 -17.25 -7.36 -15.20
N ALA A 6 -16.16 -8.10 -15.39
CA ALA A 6 -16.01 -9.48 -14.95
C ALA A 6 -15.16 -9.53 -13.68
N GLY A 7 -15.39 -10.53 -12.83
CA GLY A 7 -14.61 -10.77 -11.62
C GLY A 7 -15.47 -10.95 -10.37
N ASP A 8 -14.83 -11.38 -9.30
CA ASP A 8 -15.49 -11.81 -8.07
C ASP A 8 -15.76 -10.65 -7.08
N VAL A 9 -15.21 -9.45 -7.32
CA VAL A 9 -15.53 -8.29 -6.49
C VAL A 9 -16.99 -7.89 -6.69
N ARG A 10 -17.72 -7.62 -5.60
CA ARG A 10 -19.11 -7.18 -5.59
C ARG A 10 -19.24 -5.76 -5.08
N ASP A 11 -20.44 -5.20 -5.20
CA ASP A 11 -20.82 -3.89 -4.66
C ASP A 11 -19.88 -2.76 -5.10
N VAL A 12 -19.44 -2.80 -6.35
CA VAL A 12 -18.46 -1.83 -6.85
C VAL A 12 -19.04 -0.41 -6.84
N ARG A 13 -18.32 0.52 -6.22
CA ARG A 13 -18.65 1.95 -6.13
C ARG A 13 -17.44 2.79 -6.52
N THR A 14 -17.69 4.00 -7.02
CA THR A 14 -16.66 5.03 -7.17
C THR A 14 -16.63 5.86 -5.89
N ILE A 15 -15.47 5.91 -5.22
CA ILE A 15 -15.26 6.72 -4.02
C ILE A 15 -15.04 8.18 -4.40
N SER A 16 -14.16 8.40 -5.37
CA SER A 16 -13.78 9.74 -5.84
C SER A 16 -13.31 9.66 -7.28
N ALA A 17 -13.51 10.76 -8.01
CA ALA A 17 -12.89 11.02 -9.30
C ALA A 17 -11.83 12.13 -9.16
N LEU A 18 -10.91 12.19 -10.12
CA LEU A 18 -9.94 13.27 -10.25
C LEU A 18 -10.69 14.59 -10.50
N PRO A 19 -10.54 15.62 -9.63
CA PRO A 19 -11.16 16.91 -9.86
C PRO A 19 -10.59 17.57 -11.13
N ARG A 20 -11.47 18.06 -12.01
CA ARG A 20 -11.09 18.81 -13.22
C ARG A 20 -11.94 20.09 -13.35
N PRO A 21 -11.34 21.22 -13.79
CA PRO A 21 -9.90 21.45 -13.96
C PRO A 21 -9.19 21.54 -12.60
N GLY A 22 -7.87 21.39 -12.58
CA GLY A 22 -7.09 21.49 -11.34
C GLY A 22 -5.60 21.26 -11.55
N PRO A 23 -4.79 21.39 -10.49
CA PRO A 23 -3.35 21.16 -10.53
C PRO A 23 -2.97 19.67 -10.57
N TYR A 24 -3.97 18.77 -10.67
CA TYR A 24 -3.78 17.33 -10.60
C TYR A 24 -4.18 16.64 -11.90
N ASP A 25 -3.39 15.66 -12.32
CA ASP A 25 -3.57 14.89 -13.57
C ASP A 25 -3.87 13.39 -13.32
N LYS A 26 -3.77 12.92 -12.06
CA LYS A 26 -3.96 11.53 -11.63
C LYS A 26 -4.39 11.44 -10.15
N ILE A 27 -5.14 10.39 -9.82
CA ILE A 27 -5.48 9.97 -8.46
C ILE A 27 -4.96 8.53 -8.26
N TRP A 28 -4.45 8.16 -7.07
CA TRP A 28 -3.77 6.86 -6.92
C TRP A 28 -3.72 6.29 -5.51
N ILE A 29 -3.20 5.05 -5.42
CA ILE A 29 -2.75 4.31 -4.21
C ILE A 29 -3.69 4.54 -3.04
N PRO A 30 -4.93 4.04 -3.13
CA PRO A 30 -5.85 4.12 -2.02
C PRO A 30 -5.45 3.15 -0.91
N PHE A 31 -5.78 3.53 0.31
CA PHE A 31 -5.64 2.70 1.51
C PHE A 31 -6.91 2.81 2.33
N ILE A 32 -7.43 1.67 2.79
CA ILE A 32 -8.70 1.58 3.52
C ILE A 32 -8.46 1.19 4.98
N GLU A 33 -9.25 1.76 5.89
CA GLU A 33 -9.28 1.42 7.32
C GLU A 33 -10.70 1.59 7.88
N ARG A 34 -11.01 0.85 8.94
CA ARG A 34 -12.29 0.92 9.64
C ARG A 34 -12.19 1.79 10.89
N TRP A 35 -13.09 2.76 10.97
CA TRP A 35 -13.38 3.52 12.18
C TRP A 35 -14.47 2.85 13.03
N ARG A 36 -14.82 3.47 14.15
CA ARG A 36 -15.89 3.00 15.03
C ARG A 36 -17.23 2.91 14.29
N ASP A 37 -18.11 2.08 14.83
CA ASP A 37 -19.48 1.90 14.35
C ASP A 37 -19.54 1.47 12.87
N GLY A 38 -18.51 0.76 12.39
CA GLY A 38 -18.44 0.25 11.02
C GLY A 38 -18.15 1.30 9.95
N ARG A 39 -17.87 2.55 10.32
CA ARG A 39 -17.53 3.59 9.34
C ARG A 39 -16.21 3.26 8.64
N LEU A 40 -16.15 3.49 7.33
CA LEU A 40 -14.96 3.23 6.52
C LEU A 40 -14.27 4.54 6.17
N LEU A 41 -12.93 4.50 6.16
CA LEU A 41 -12.06 5.60 5.79
C LEU A 41 -11.20 5.14 4.61
N VAL A 42 -11.09 5.96 3.57
CA VAL A 42 -10.19 5.70 2.46
C VAL A 42 -9.33 6.92 2.21
N ALA A 43 -8.01 6.76 2.38
CA ALA A 43 -7.02 7.78 2.04
C ALA A 43 -6.41 7.47 0.68
N PHE A 44 -6.14 8.49 -0.13
CA PHE A 44 -5.56 8.34 -1.46
C PHE A 44 -4.81 9.60 -1.90
N GLY A 45 -3.92 9.45 -2.89
CA GLY A 45 -3.13 10.54 -3.42
C GLY A 45 -3.81 11.27 -4.58
N ARG A 46 -3.56 12.57 -4.70
CA ARG A 46 -3.82 13.39 -5.90
C ARG A 46 -2.47 13.86 -6.45
N HIS A 47 -2.07 13.38 -7.63
CA HIS A 47 -0.78 13.72 -8.24
C HIS A 47 -0.71 15.19 -8.55
N LEU A 48 0.34 15.86 -8.09
CA LEU A 48 0.61 17.23 -8.51
C LEU A 48 1.31 17.20 -9.87
N ASP A 49 0.76 17.92 -10.85
CA ASP A 49 1.37 18.02 -12.18
C ASP A 49 2.83 18.53 -12.09
N GLY A 50 3.72 17.95 -12.91
CA GLY A 50 5.16 18.22 -12.88
C GLY A 50 5.95 17.51 -11.77
N LYS A 51 5.30 16.70 -10.92
CA LYS A 51 5.97 15.79 -9.98
C LYS A 51 6.01 14.37 -10.56
N VAL A 52 6.74 13.47 -9.89
CA VAL A 52 6.71 12.03 -10.15
C VAL A 52 6.23 11.33 -8.89
N ASP A 53 5.03 10.74 -8.98
CA ASP A 53 4.40 9.93 -7.92
C ASP A 53 4.25 10.68 -6.57
N MET A 54 4.06 12.00 -6.59
CA MET A 54 3.75 12.80 -5.39
C MET A 54 2.71 13.90 -5.62
N GLY A 55 2.03 14.33 -4.57
CA GLY A 55 1.14 15.48 -4.60
C GLY A 55 0.48 15.69 -3.24
N ASP A 56 -0.85 15.69 -3.20
CA ASP A 56 -1.61 15.81 -1.95
C ASP A 56 -2.18 14.46 -1.52
N ILE A 57 -2.50 14.35 -0.24
CA ILE A 57 -3.21 13.19 0.31
C ILE A 57 -4.52 13.67 0.92
N VAL A 58 -5.60 12.99 0.56
CA VAL A 58 -6.97 13.28 0.99
C VAL A 58 -7.65 12.02 1.53
N CYS A 59 -8.77 12.18 2.24
CA CYS A 59 -9.56 11.08 2.77
C CYS A 59 -11.07 11.25 2.52
N SER A 60 -11.69 10.22 1.96
CA SER A 60 -13.14 10.05 1.87
C SER A 60 -13.62 9.07 2.93
N ARG A 61 -14.90 9.19 3.31
CA ARG A 61 -15.50 8.38 4.38
C ARG A 61 -16.83 7.80 3.91
N SER A 62 -17.17 6.64 4.42
CA SER A 62 -18.49 6.04 4.30
C SER A 62 -19.05 5.72 5.70
N ALA A 63 -20.36 5.93 5.86
CA ALA A 63 -21.09 5.60 7.09
C ALA A 63 -22.14 4.50 6.88
N ASP A 64 -22.16 3.90 5.69
CA ASP A 64 -23.18 2.98 5.19
C ASP A 64 -22.55 1.79 4.46
N ASP A 65 -21.50 1.23 5.08
CA ASP A 65 -20.86 0.00 4.60
C ASP A 65 -20.31 0.09 3.15
N GLY A 66 -19.85 1.29 2.79
CA GLY A 66 -19.23 1.61 1.51
C GLY A 66 -20.20 1.93 0.37
N ASP A 67 -21.51 2.06 0.64
CA ASP A 67 -22.49 2.36 -0.41
C ASP A 67 -22.39 3.81 -0.90
N THR A 68 -22.23 4.77 0.02
CA THR A 68 -21.98 6.19 -0.30
C THR A 68 -20.71 6.72 0.35
N TRP A 69 -20.12 7.73 -0.28
CA TRP A 69 -18.83 8.31 0.11
C TRP A 69 -18.91 9.82 0.17
N THR A 70 -18.32 10.42 1.20
CA THR A 70 -18.21 11.87 1.31
C THR A 70 -17.19 12.44 0.33
N GLU A 71 -17.36 13.71 -0.02
CA GLU A 71 -16.28 14.50 -0.62
C GLU A 71 -14.98 14.40 0.19
N PRO A 72 -13.80 14.35 -0.45
CA PRO A 72 -12.55 14.13 0.25
C PRO A 72 -12.14 15.33 1.12
N THR A 73 -11.71 15.04 2.35
CA THR A 73 -11.07 15.99 3.27
C THR A 73 -9.56 15.97 3.08
N MET A 74 -8.88 17.09 3.28
CA MET A 74 -7.42 17.16 3.13
C MET A 74 -6.72 16.54 4.36
N ILE A 75 -5.73 15.68 4.13
CA ILE A 75 -4.80 15.19 5.17
C ILE A 75 -3.49 15.97 5.08
N PHE A 76 -2.89 15.98 3.90
CA PHE A 76 -1.61 16.63 3.63
C PHE A 76 -1.72 17.50 2.38
N ASP A 77 -1.48 18.80 2.54
CA ASP A 77 -1.57 19.81 1.50
C ASP A 77 -0.16 20.31 1.14
N HIS A 78 0.20 20.25 -0.14
CA HIS A 78 1.49 20.72 -0.64
C HIS A 78 1.68 22.24 -0.51
N ARG A 79 0.59 22.99 -0.33
CA ARG A 79 0.61 24.44 -0.18
C ARG A 79 0.98 24.86 1.25
N ASP A 80 0.78 23.96 2.21
CA ASP A 80 1.15 24.21 3.61
C ASP A 80 2.66 24.35 3.75
N ALA A 81 3.06 25.44 4.41
CA ALA A 81 4.46 25.72 4.68
C ALA A 81 4.92 25.07 5.98
N HIS A 82 6.06 24.41 5.93
CA HIS A 82 6.76 23.82 7.06
C HIS A 82 8.05 24.64 7.28
N GLY A 83 7.89 25.80 7.91
CA GLY A 83 8.93 26.82 7.93
C GLY A 83 9.24 27.32 6.51
N PRO A 84 10.50 27.26 6.03
CA PRO A 84 10.85 27.69 4.66
C PRO A 84 10.57 26.60 3.60
N LEU A 85 10.15 25.40 4.01
CA LEU A 85 9.96 24.27 3.11
C LEU A 85 8.48 24.06 2.78
N ARG A 86 8.25 23.45 1.62
CA ARG A 86 6.97 22.84 1.23
C ARG A 86 7.24 21.45 0.69
N PHE A 87 6.25 20.58 0.83
CA PHE A 87 6.40 19.18 0.49
C PHE A 87 5.32 18.72 -0.49
N ALA A 88 5.64 17.72 -1.31
CA ALA A 88 4.62 16.85 -1.89
C ALA A 88 4.65 15.52 -1.15
N TYR A 89 3.50 14.85 -1.12
CA TYR A 89 3.23 13.68 -0.31
C TYR A 89 2.86 12.49 -1.20
N ALA A 90 3.07 11.28 -0.71
CA ALA A 90 2.66 10.06 -1.42
C ALA A 90 2.39 8.90 -0.46
N ASN A 91 1.82 7.84 -1.03
CA ASN A 91 1.64 6.52 -0.43
C ASN A 91 1.02 6.55 0.98
N PRO A 92 -0.25 6.97 1.10
CA PRO A 92 -0.94 6.92 2.38
C PRO A 92 -1.07 5.46 2.86
N VAL A 93 -0.87 5.27 4.16
CA VAL A 93 -1.10 4.03 4.89
C VAL A 93 -1.94 4.39 6.11
N LEU A 94 -3.21 3.96 6.08
CA LEU A 94 -4.08 4.10 7.24
C LEU A 94 -3.81 2.97 8.23
N TYR A 95 -3.85 3.30 9.51
CA TYR A 95 -3.75 2.31 10.58
C TYR A 95 -4.52 2.76 11.81
N ARG A 96 -5.47 1.94 12.26
CA ARG A 96 -6.15 2.12 13.54
C ARG A 96 -5.70 1.04 14.53
N PRO A 97 -4.94 1.40 15.57
CA PRO A 97 -4.55 0.43 16.58
C PRO A 97 -5.79 -0.11 17.31
N PRO A 98 -5.87 -1.43 17.59
CA PRO A 98 -6.99 -2.00 18.33
C PRO A 98 -7.21 -1.28 19.67
N GLY A 99 -8.45 -0.92 19.96
CA GLY A 99 -8.82 -0.22 21.20
C GLY A 99 -8.49 1.28 21.23
N HIS A 100 -7.89 1.84 20.17
CA HIS A 100 -7.58 3.27 20.13
C HIS A 100 -8.73 4.10 19.53
N ASP A 101 -8.84 5.30 20.08
CA ASP A 101 -9.76 6.37 19.73
C ASP A 101 -9.22 7.29 18.63
N VAL A 102 -8.16 6.88 17.92
CA VAL A 102 -7.52 7.63 16.82
C VAL A 102 -7.18 6.70 15.66
N VAL A 103 -7.24 7.22 14.44
CA VAL A 103 -6.73 6.58 13.24
C VAL A 103 -5.52 7.37 12.75
N TRP A 104 -4.47 6.66 12.36
CA TRP A 104 -3.26 7.24 11.81
C TRP A 104 -3.31 7.18 10.29
N CYS A 105 -2.76 8.21 9.65
CA CYS A 105 -2.35 8.20 8.26
C CYS A 105 -0.84 8.42 8.22
N PHE A 106 -0.09 7.36 7.98
CA PHE A 106 1.32 7.45 7.62
C PHE A 106 1.45 7.73 6.14
N ALA A 107 2.45 8.52 5.77
CA ALA A 107 2.73 8.86 4.39
C ALA A 107 4.22 9.13 4.25
N MET A 108 4.64 9.33 3.00
CA MET A 108 5.94 9.90 2.70
C MET A 108 5.78 11.34 2.25
N ARG A 109 6.78 12.17 2.56
CA ARG A 109 6.89 13.54 2.06
C ARG A 109 8.27 13.78 1.45
N CYS A 110 8.32 14.52 0.36
CA CYS A 110 9.55 14.96 -0.29
C CYS A 110 9.46 16.47 -0.58
N SER A 111 10.58 17.18 -0.54
CA SER A 111 10.60 18.61 -0.82
C SER A 111 10.02 18.90 -2.20
N LEU A 112 9.18 19.94 -2.32
CA LEU A 112 8.66 20.38 -3.62
C LEU A 112 9.77 20.76 -4.61
N HIS A 113 10.98 21.05 -4.13
CA HIS A 113 12.15 21.30 -4.96
C HIS A 113 12.55 20.11 -5.84
N PHE A 114 12.36 18.87 -5.37
CA PHE A 114 12.82 17.68 -6.09
C PHE A 114 11.74 17.09 -6.99
N PRO A 115 11.99 16.80 -8.28
CA PRO A 115 10.96 16.31 -9.20
C PRO A 115 10.35 14.95 -8.78
N ASP A 116 11.14 14.10 -8.13
CA ASP A 116 10.79 12.73 -7.74
C ASP A 116 10.82 12.51 -6.22
N SER A 117 10.32 11.35 -5.82
CA SER A 117 10.07 10.98 -4.44
C SER A 117 11.23 10.21 -3.78
N GLU A 118 12.41 10.15 -4.41
CA GLU A 118 13.49 9.28 -3.93
C GLU A 118 14.19 9.81 -2.67
N ASP A 119 14.04 11.11 -2.34
CA ASP A 119 14.53 11.75 -1.11
C ASP A 119 13.45 11.81 -0.01
N SER A 120 12.45 10.93 -0.09
CA SER A 120 11.28 10.94 0.80
C SER A 120 11.60 10.58 2.24
N ARG A 121 10.81 11.16 3.15
CA ARG A 121 10.83 10.89 4.60
C ARG A 121 9.44 10.50 5.07
N LEU A 122 9.38 9.67 6.12
CA LEU A 122 8.11 9.32 6.77
C LEU A 122 7.50 10.57 7.44
N CYS A 123 6.20 10.75 7.27
CA CYS A 123 5.38 11.69 8.04
C CYS A 123 4.10 11.01 8.49
N ALA A 124 3.39 11.64 9.43
CA ALA A 124 2.10 11.15 9.88
C ALA A 124 1.12 12.30 10.17
N ALA A 125 -0.15 11.96 10.08
CA ALA A 125 -1.24 12.70 10.67
C ALA A 125 -2.15 11.72 11.41
N TYR A 126 -2.90 12.18 12.39
CA TYR A 126 -3.94 11.38 13.02
C TYR A 126 -5.28 12.11 12.98
N SER A 127 -6.36 11.33 13.04
CA SER A 127 -7.71 11.83 13.21
C SER A 127 -8.34 11.20 14.44
N ALA A 128 -8.91 12.04 15.30
CA ALA A 128 -9.68 11.64 16.48
C ALA A 128 -11.21 11.68 16.25
N ASP A 129 -11.64 12.20 15.11
CA ASP A 129 -13.06 12.41 14.77
C ASP A 129 -13.55 11.50 13.64
N GLY A 130 -12.74 10.53 13.18
CA GLY A 130 -13.12 9.61 12.10
C GLY A 130 -12.95 10.22 10.72
N GLY A 131 -11.88 10.99 10.52
CA GLY A 131 -11.45 11.57 9.25
C GLY A 131 -12.16 12.87 8.89
N TRP A 132 -12.79 13.58 9.83
CA TRP A 132 -13.31 14.95 9.59
C TRP A 132 -12.23 16.00 9.65
N SER A 133 -11.27 15.81 10.54
CA SER A 133 -10.06 16.61 10.62
C SER A 133 -8.84 15.72 10.84
N TRP A 134 -7.69 16.23 10.42
CA TRP A 134 -6.40 15.55 10.50
C TRP A 134 -5.38 16.48 11.11
N GLN A 135 -4.64 15.98 12.10
CA GLN A 135 -3.58 16.71 12.77
C GLN A 135 -2.25 16.10 12.38
N GLN A 136 -1.43 16.85 11.67
CA GLN A 136 -0.08 16.44 11.30
C GLN A 136 0.82 16.38 12.54
N VAL A 137 1.68 15.37 12.61
CA VAL A 137 2.66 15.22 13.68
C VAL A 137 4.03 14.88 13.11
N GLU A 138 5.06 15.42 13.74
CA GLU A 138 6.44 15.07 13.44
C GLU A 138 6.80 13.75 14.14
N LEU A 139 7.46 12.87 13.40
CA LEU A 139 7.87 11.55 13.87
C LEU A 139 9.34 11.55 14.28
N ALA A 140 9.67 10.78 15.32
CA ALA A 140 11.04 10.46 15.65
C ALA A 140 11.49 9.24 14.82
N VAL A 141 12.14 9.47 13.68
CA VAL A 141 12.64 8.39 12.82
C VAL A 141 14.15 8.26 13.01
N HIS A 142 14.60 7.15 13.61
CA HIS A 142 16.00 6.89 13.93
C HIS A 142 16.78 6.25 12.77
N HIS A 143 16.16 6.17 11.59
CA HIS A 143 16.79 5.70 10.37
C HIS A 143 17.12 6.89 9.46
N ALA A 144 18.41 7.11 9.20
CA ALA A 144 18.91 8.24 8.42
C ALA A 144 19.12 7.87 6.95
N SER A 145 18.03 7.57 6.24
CA SER A 145 18.04 7.32 4.79
C SER A 145 16.68 7.70 4.20
N PRO A 146 16.60 8.00 2.89
CA PRO A 146 15.30 8.10 2.24
C PRO A 146 14.52 6.79 2.36
N LEU A 147 13.21 6.92 2.45
CA LEU A 147 12.32 5.77 2.57
C LEU A 147 11.01 6.00 1.82
N ILE A 148 10.47 4.89 1.32
CA ILE A 148 9.21 4.81 0.60
C ILE A 148 8.36 3.74 1.31
N THR A 149 7.24 4.17 1.88
CA THR A 149 6.20 3.28 2.43
C THR A 149 5.14 3.02 1.37
N CYS A 150 4.42 1.90 1.44
CA CYS A 150 3.34 1.58 0.49
C CYS A 150 2.36 0.49 0.98
N ALA A 151 2.80 -0.34 1.93
CA ALA A 151 2.01 -1.43 2.50
C ALA A 151 1.67 -1.15 3.97
N GLY A 152 0.71 -1.92 4.49
CA GLY A 152 0.13 -1.73 5.82
C GLY A 152 1.12 -1.98 6.97
N ILE A 153 0.79 -1.40 8.12
CA ILE A 153 1.47 -1.70 9.38
C ILE A 153 0.96 -3.05 9.90
N HIS A 154 1.89 -3.96 10.19
CA HIS A 154 1.57 -5.23 10.85
C HIS A 154 1.84 -5.12 12.35
N ARG A 155 0.92 -5.64 13.17
CA ARG A 155 1.06 -5.62 14.63
C ARG A 155 1.52 -6.98 15.12
N VAL A 156 2.54 -6.99 15.97
CA VAL A 156 3.07 -8.20 16.60
C VAL A 156 3.21 -8.01 18.11
N GLY A 157 3.33 -9.12 18.83
CA GLY A 157 3.43 -9.12 20.29
C GLY A 157 2.08 -9.03 21.00
N PRO A 158 2.08 -9.10 22.34
CA PRO A 158 0.86 -9.21 23.12
C PRO A 158 0.12 -7.86 23.21
N PRO A 159 -1.18 -7.85 23.56
CA PRO A 159 -1.98 -6.64 23.54
C PRO A 159 -1.46 -5.46 24.36
N GLU A 160 -0.85 -5.75 25.50
CA GLU A 160 -0.29 -4.80 26.48
C GLU A 160 1.08 -4.23 26.10
N ALA A 161 1.78 -4.88 25.17
CA ALA A 161 3.11 -4.47 24.71
C ALA A 161 3.26 -4.68 23.20
N PRO A 162 2.42 -4.02 22.38
CA PRO A 162 2.44 -4.22 20.94
C PRO A 162 3.70 -3.63 20.32
N ARG A 163 4.19 -4.31 19.29
CA ARG A 163 5.15 -3.78 18.32
C ARG A 163 4.43 -3.61 16.99
N TYR A 164 4.77 -2.55 16.28
CA TYR A 164 4.20 -2.19 14.99
C TYR A 164 5.32 -2.22 13.96
N LEU A 165 5.17 -3.04 12.93
CA LEU A 165 6.13 -3.25 11.86
C LEU A 165 5.63 -2.55 10.60
N MET A 166 6.44 -1.64 10.05
CA MET A 166 6.15 -0.94 8.80
C MET A 166 7.16 -1.37 7.73
N PRO A 167 6.75 -2.13 6.70
CA PRO A 167 7.60 -2.44 5.58
C PRO A 167 7.83 -1.19 4.72
N VAL A 168 9.09 -0.91 4.42
CA VAL A 168 9.54 0.24 3.64
C VAL A 168 10.68 -0.17 2.72
N HIS A 169 10.98 0.68 1.75
CA HIS A 169 12.14 0.46 0.89
C HIS A 169 12.81 1.78 0.53
N ARG A 170 13.96 1.71 -0.11
CA ARG A 170 14.63 2.85 -0.72
C ARG A 170 15.13 2.53 -2.11
N ASN A 171 15.33 3.58 -2.91
CA ASN A 171 15.90 3.50 -4.25
C ASN A 171 16.80 4.72 -4.51
N THR A 172 17.97 4.74 -3.87
CA THR A 172 18.92 5.85 -4.01
C THR A 172 19.66 5.80 -5.36
N MET A 173 19.64 4.65 -6.04
CA MET A 173 20.24 4.44 -7.37
C MET A 173 19.76 5.37 -8.49
N ARG A 174 18.59 6.02 -8.32
CA ARG A 174 18.06 6.94 -9.34
C ARG A 174 18.90 8.22 -9.47
N ARG A 175 19.51 8.67 -8.36
CA ARG A 175 20.29 9.91 -8.27
C ARG A 175 21.77 9.67 -7.99
N ASP A 176 22.08 8.54 -7.35
CA ASP A 176 23.43 8.16 -7.01
C ASP A 176 23.79 6.84 -7.70
N PRO A 177 24.70 6.84 -8.68
CA PRO A 177 25.20 5.59 -9.29
C PRO A 177 25.86 4.63 -8.28
N MET A 178 26.28 5.11 -7.11
CA MET A 178 26.79 4.32 -5.99
C MET A 178 25.71 4.01 -4.95
N GLY A 179 24.48 4.46 -5.17
CA GLY A 179 23.33 4.14 -4.33
C GLY A 179 22.93 2.67 -4.42
N ASP A 180 21.87 2.33 -3.72
CA ASP A 180 21.35 0.98 -3.62
C ASP A 180 19.82 0.94 -3.61
N ARG A 181 19.30 -0.29 -3.59
CA ARG A 181 17.89 -0.59 -3.55
C ARG A 181 17.65 -1.68 -2.52
N GLN A 182 16.96 -1.33 -1.43
CA GLN A 182 16.81 -2.23 -0.30
C GLN A 182 15.39 -2.18 0.24
N HIS A 183 14.89 -3.35 0.66
CA HIS A 183 13.70 -3.48 1.49
C HIS A 183 14.11 -3.62 2.95
N PHE A 184 13.35 -3.01 3.85
CA PHE A 184 13.59 -3.09 5.27
C PHE A 184 12.31 -2.83 6.05
N VAL A 185 12.35 -3.12 7.34
CA VAL A 185 11.23 -2.95 8.25
C VAL A 185 11.60 -1.92 9.30
N LEU A 186 10.70 -0.96 9.52
CA LEU A 186 10.73 -0.09 10.69
C LEU A 186 9.86 -0.67 11.80
N GLU A 187 10.26 -0.48 13.04
CA GLU A 187 9.53 -0.88 14.24
C GLU A 187 9.18 0.34 15.08
N SER A 188 7.97 0.32 15.64
CA SER A 188 7.51 1.25 16.67
C SER A 188 6.79 0.51 17.79
N THR A 189 6.76 1.09 18.98
CA THR A 189 5.91 0.67 20.11
C THR A 189 4.82 1.69 20.44
N ASN A 190 4.86 2.87 19.81
CA ASN A 190 3.98 4.00 20.14
C ASN A 190 3.48 4.77 18.91
N LEU A 191 3.84 4.34 17.70
CA LEU A 191 3.49 4.91 16.39
C LEU A 191 4.07 6.31 16.11
N LEU A 192 4.79 6.90 17.06
CA LEU A 192 5.46 8.20 16.97
C LEU A 192 6.98 8.06 16.73
N GLU A 193 7.59 7.03 17.30
CA GLU A 193 9.01 6.74 17.21
C GLU A 193 9.24 5.47 16.38
N TRP A 194 10.03 5.57 15.32
CA TRP A 194 10.31 4.50 14.38
C TRP A 194 11.81 4.21 14.29
N LYS A 195 12.18 2.95 14.49
CA LYS A 195 13.57 2.47 14.44
C LYS A 195 13.72 1.42 13.36
N LEU A 196 14.90 1.30 12.77
CA LEU A 196 15.19 0.19 11.88
C LEU A 196 15.10 -1.13 12.68
N ALA A 197 14.21 -2.02 12.27
CA ALA A 197 14.08 -3.35 12.84
C ALA A 197 15.05 -4.33 12.16
N GLY A 198 15.12 -4.29 10.83
CA GLY A 198 15.96 -5.17 10.04
C GLY A 198 15.84 -4.91 8.55
N TYR A 199 16.85 -5.32 7.79
CA TYR A 199 16.80 -5.38 6.34
C TYR A 199 16.31 -6.74 5.89
N ILE A 200 15.71 -6.79 4.69
CA ILE A 200 15.46 -8.05 4.00
C ILE A 200 16.66 -8.32 3.09
N PRO A 201 17.42 -9.41 3.32
CA PRO A 201 18.55 -9.74 2.47
C PRO A 201 18.11 -10.02 1.03
N HIS A 202 18.95 -9.65 0.06
CA HIS A 202 18.75 -10.04 -1.32
C HIS A 202 18.73 -11.57 -1.48
N PRO A 203 18.12 -12.08 -2.56
CA PRO A 203 18.23 -13.48 -2.93
C PRO A 203 19.70 -13.94 -3.03
N GLU A 204 19.96 -15.21 -2.72
CA GLU A 204 21.31 -15.78 -2.85
C GLU A 204 21.81 -15.80 -4.30
N THR A 205 20.90 -15.78 -5.27
CA THR A 205 21.18 -15.73 -6.70
C THR A 205 21.68 -14.36 -7.18
N GLY A 206 21.54 -13.32 -6.35
CA GLY A 206 22.08 -11.99 -6.61
C GLY A 206 21.12 -10.84 -6.25
N PRO A 207 21.57 -9.59 -6.43
CA PRO A 207 20.77 -8.41 -6.12
C PRO A 207 19.46 -8.38 -6.91
N MET A 208 18.37 -8.08 -6.21
CA MET A 208 17.02 -7.96 -6.74
C MET A 208 16.36 -6.75 -6.10
N PHE A 209 15.65 -5.93 -6.88
CA PHE A 209 14.86 -4.85 -6.28
C PHE A 209 13.55 -5.43 -5.76
N MET A 210 13.52 -5.70 -4.46
CA MET A 210 12.33 -6.11 -3.73
C MET A 210 11.76 -4.88 -3.01
N HIS A 211 10.49 -4.56 -3.23
CA HIS A 211 9.87 -3.35 -2.70
C HIS A 211 8.36 -3.50 -2.49
N GLU A 212 7.76 -2.50 -1.84
CA GLU A 212 6.30 -2.40 -1.63
C GLU A 212 5.64 -3.67 -1.06
N GLY A 213 6.34 -4.42 -0.20
CA GLY A 213 5.86 -5.69 0.33
C GLY A 213 4.90 -5.59 1.51
N GLY A 214 3.89 -6.45 1.55
CA GLY A 214 2.96 -6.58 2.67
C GLY A 214 3.41 -7.67 3.64
N ILE A 215 3.26 -7.43 4.94
CA ILE A 215 3.57 -8.39 6.02
C ILE A 215 2.26 -9.04 6.50
N ALA A 216 2.30 -10.35 6.74
CA ALA A 216 1.26 -11.11 7.43
C ALA A 216 1.88 -12.20 8.31
N ASP A 217 1.04 -12.90 9.08
CA ASP A 217 1.50 -14.05 9.87
C ASP A 217 1.87 -15.23 8.95
N GLY A 218 3.04 -15.81 9.16
CA GLY A 218 3.56 -16.96 8.41
C GLY A 218 2.90 -18.29 8.81
N ASP A 219 3.50 -19.38 8.34
CA ASP A 219 2.98 -20.75 8.58
C ASP A 219 3.28 -21.28 9.99
N GLY A 220 4.33 -20.77 10.65
CA GLY A 220 4.69 -21.12 12.03
C GLY A 220 4.07 -20.19 13.08
N ASP A 221 3.93 -20.67 14.32
CA ASP A 221 3.47 -19.85 15.44
C ASP A 221 4.40 -18.65 15.67
N GLY A 222 3.83 -17.44 15.66
CA GLY A 222 4.57 -16.18 15.73
C GLY A 222 5.47 -15.87 14.53
N ALA A 223 5.52 -16.74 13.51
CA ALA A 223 6.28 -16.47 12.30
C ALA A 223 5.59 -15.37 11.48
N LEU A 224 6.41 -14.64 10.73
CA LEU A 224 5.99 -13.57 9.83
C LEU A 224 6.44 -13.91 8.42
N LYS A 225 5.62 -13.52 7.45
CA LYS A 225 5.96 -13.57 6.03
C LYS A 225 5.71 -12.20 5.42
N ILE A 226 6.64 -11.76 4.59
CA ILE A 226 6.47 -10.58 3.74
C ILE A 226 6.49 -11.02 2.29
N VAL A 227 5.54 -10.55 1.48
CA VAL A 227 5.51 -10.76 0.03
C VAL A 227 5.68 -9.42 -0.66
N MET A 228 6.67 -9.34 -1.53
CA MET A 228 7.20 -8.11 -2.13
C MET A 228 7.00 -8.10 -3.64
N ARG A 229 6.69 -6.92 -4.16
CA ARG A 229 6.84 -6.59 -5.57
C ARG A 229 8.32 -6.70 -5.95
N THR A 230 8.58 -7.10 -7.19
CA THR A 230 9.94 -7.22 -7.71
C THR A 230 10.16 -6.39 -8.96
N ALA A 231 11.43 -6.07 -9.18
CA ALA A 231 11.97 -5.58 -10.44
C ALA A 231 13.47 -5.89 -10.52
N THR A 232 14.03 -5.81 -11.74
CA THR A 232 15.49 -5.89 -11.93
C THR A 232 16.22 -4.85 -11.07
N TYR A 233 17.40 -5.21 -10.56
CA TYR A 233 18.16 -4.35 -9.65
C TYR A 233 18.72 -3.09 -10.35
N GLU A 234 18.97 -3.16 -11.66
CA GLU A 234 19.54 -2.07 -12.44
C GLU A 234 18.59 -0.89 -12.63
N SER A 235 19.12 0.24 -13.08
CA SER A 235 18.35 1.45 -13.37
C SER A 235 17.16 1.17 -14.30
N GLY A 236 15.98 1.69 -13.92
CA GLY A 236 14.75 1.57 -14.71
C GLY A 236 13.76 0.50 -14.26
N GLY A 237 14.13 -0.41 -13.34
CA GLY A 237 13.19 -1.32 -12.67
C GLY A 237 12.26 -2.09 -13.62
N ARG A 238 12.82 -3.05 -14.36
CA ARG A 238 12.07 -3.84 -15.35
C ARG A 238 11.44 -5.08 -14.69
N PRO A 239 10.36 -5.66 -15.27
CA PRO A 239 9.89 -6.95 -14.82
C PRO A 239 11.01 -7.99 -14.97
N ILE A 240 11.08 -8.90 -14.00
CA ILE A 240 11.94 -10.08 -14.09
C ILE A 240 11.27 -11.16 -14.95
N ASP A 241 12.04 -12.18 -15.36
CA ASP A 241 11.57 -13.29 -16.18
C ASP A 241 11.85 -14.64 -15.48
N PRO A 242 10.82 -15.40 -15.06
CA PRO A 242 9.40 -15.06 -15.14
C PRO A 242 8.99 -13.94 -14.15
N PRO A 243 7.91 -13.19 -14.42
CA PRO A 243 7.45 -12.09 -13.58
C PRO A 243 6.77 -12.58 -12.29
N VAL A 244 7.51 -12.66 -11.19
CA VAL A 244 7.03 -13.22 -9.92
C VAL A 244 7.33 -12.31 -8.72
N ALA A 245 6.43 -12.33 -7.74
CA ALA A 245 6.69 -11.75 -6.43
C ALA A 245 7.75 -12.58 -5.69
N TYR A 246 8.40 -11.97 -4.71
CA TYR A 246 9.35 -12.64 -3.82
C TYR A 246 8.85 -12.56 -2.39
N SER A 247 9.16 -13.55 -1.58
CA SER A 247 8.84 -13.55 -0.16
C SER A 247 10.09 -13.69 0.71
N SER A 248 9.93 -13.32 1.98
CA SER A 248 10.91 -13.55 3.03
C SER A 248 10.18 -13.85 4.33
N VAL A 249 10.79 -14.64 5.20
CA VAL A 249 10.20 -15.04 6.48
C VAL A 249 11.05 -14.56 7.65
N SER A 250 10.39 -14.29 8.78
CA SER A 250 11.03 -13.87 10.02
C SER A 250 10.32 -14.47 11.22
N ALA A 251 11.06 -14.80 12.28
CA ALA A 251 10.46 -15.22 13.55
C ALA A 251 10.09 -14.04 14.46
N ASP A 252 10.63 -12.83 14.20
CA ASP A 252 10.54 -11.70 15.13
C ASP A 252 10.39 -10.33 14.46
N GLY A 253 10.41 -10.26 13.13
CA GLY A 253 10.35 -9.05 12.33
C GLY A 253 11.67 -8.27 12.24
N ARG A 254 12.76 -8.79 12.80
CA ARG A 254 14.08 -8.14 12.83
C ARG A 254 15.12 -8.90 12.01
N VAL A 255 15.08 -10.23 12.03
CA VAL A 255 15.93 -11.06 11.19
C VAL A 255 15.07 -11.74 10.12
N TRP A 256 15.37 -11.46 8.86
CA TRP A 256 14.63 -11.93 7.70
C TRP A 256 15.48 -12.91 6.89
N SER A 257 14.86 -13.95 6.35
CA SER A 257 15.51 -14.83 5.37
C SER A 257 15.85 -14.07 4.09
N PRO A 258 16.82 -14.52 3.28
CA PRO A 258 16.95 -14.06 1.90
C PRO A 258 15.61 -14.12 1.16
N GLY A 259 15.42 -13.20 0.22
CA GLY A 259 14.25 -13.21 -0.65
C GLY A 259 14.21 -14.46 -1.54
N GLU A 260 13.06 -15.13 -1.56
CA GLU A 260 12.81 -16.32 -2.39
C GLU A 260 11.66 -16.05 -3.38
N PRO A 261 11.72 -16.58 -4.62
CA PRO A 261 10.64 -16.40 -5.57
C PRO A 261 9.37 -17.14 -5.11
N GLU A 262 8.21 -16.54 -5.38
CA GLU A 262 6.89 -17.16 -5.20
C GLU A 262 6.31 -17.50 -6.60
N PRO A 263 6.55 -18.70 -7.16
CA PRO A 263 6.34 -18.97 -8.58
C PRO A 263 4.88 -18.83 -9.06
N LEU A 264 3.92 -18.93 -8.13
CA LEU A 264 2.50 -18.80 -8.41
C LEU A 264 1.98 -17.36 -8.23
N LEU A 265 2.78 -16.46 -7.63
CA LEU A 265 2.40 -15.08 -7.37
C LEU A 265 2.95 -14.17 -8.46
N HIS A 266 2.14 -13.89 -9.47
CA HIS A 266 2.50 -13.01 -10.58
C HIS A 266 2.84 -11.59 -10.10
N ASN A 267 3.91 -11.00 -10.64
CA ASN A 267 4.22 -9.59 -10.41
C ASN A 267 4.97 -8.95 -11.59
N THR A 268 4.37 -7.92 -12.19
CA THR A 268 4.95 -7.16 -13.32
C THR A 268 5.24 -5.71 -12.94
N VAL A 269 5.98 -5.50 -11.85
CA VAL A 269 6.40 -4.17 -11.40
C VAL A 269 5.19 -3.29 -11.04
N SER A 270 4.22 -3.88 -10.34
CA SER A 270 3.05 -3.20 -9.78
C SER A 270 2.85 -3.62 -8.33
N LYS A 271 2.39 -2.69 -7.47
CA LYS A 271 2.01 -3.03 -6.10
C LYS A 271 0.93 -4.10 -6.15
N ALA A 272 1.09 -5.12 -5.33
CA ALA A 272 0.06 -6.09 -5.01
C ALA A 272 -0.35 -5.94 -3.54
N TYR A 273 -1.53 -6.44 -3.19
CA TYR A 273 -1.90 -6.69 -1.81
C TYR A 273 -1.46 -8.11 -1.43
N TYR A 274 -0.92 -8.25 -0.23
CA TYR A 274 -0.72 -9.53 0.44
C TYR A 274 -1.20 -9.39 1.88
N GLY A 275 -1.98 -10.38 2.36
CA GLY A 275 -2.45 -10.43 3.73
C GLY A 275 -2.98 -11.82 4.08
N LYS A 276 -3.33 -12.01 5.34
CA LYS A 276 -3.92 -13.25 5.87
C LYS A 276 -5.23 -12.92 6.56
N SER A 277 -6.25 -13.72 6.28
CA SER A 277 -7.58 -13.59 6.88
C SER A 277 -7.62 -14.16 8.29
N ALA A 278 -8.69 -13.87 9.02
CA ALA A 278 -8.96 -14.43 10.33
C ALA A 278 -9.12 -15.96 10.31
N SER A 279 -9.46 -16.57 9.16
CA SER A 279 -9.48 -18.04 9.01
C SER A 279 -8.09 -18.64 8.76
N GLY A 280 -7.07 -17.79 8.62
CA GLY A 280 -5.71 -18.19 8.29
C GLY A 280 -5.46 -18.36 6.79
N ALA A 281 -6.41 -17.97 5.92
CA ALA A 281 -6.22 -18.00 4.48
C ALA A 281 -5.37 -16.80 4.03
N GLU A 282 -4.34 -17.06 3.23
CA GLU A 282 -3.55 -16.00 2.60
C GLU A 282 -4.21 -15.56 1.30
N LEU A 283 -4.19 -14.25 1.06
CA LEU A 283 -4.78 -13.61 -0.09
C LEU A 283 -3.72 -12.72 -0.77
N TYR A 284 -3.56 -12.91 -2.08
CA TYR A 284 -2.70 -12.08 -2.91
C TYR A 284 -3.50 -11.49 -4.07
N VAL A 285 -3.64 -10.16 -4.13
CA VAL A 285 -4.37 -9.44 -5.20
C VAL A 285 -3.40 -8.59 -6.00
N TYR A 286 -3.37 -8.75 -7.32
CA TYR A 286 -2.30 -8.23 -8.18
C TYR A 286 -2.81 -7.67 -9.50
N SER A 287 -2.04 -6.80 -10.13
CA SER A 287 -2.26 -6.39 -11.52
C SER A 287 -1.85 -7.53 -12.45
N ASP A 288 -2.81 -8.09 -13.17
CA ASP A 288 -2.58 -9.18 -14.11
C ASP A 288 -2.23 -8.65 -15.51
N GLY A 289 -1.56 -9.49 -16.30
CA GLY A 289 -1.10 -9.17 -17.65
C GLY A 289 0.28 -8.49 -17.72
N PRO A 290 0.63 -7.93 -18.89
CA PRO A 290 1.95 -7.35 -19.16
C PRO A 290 2.29 -6.15 -18.27
N ALA A 291 3.58 -5.93 -18.06
CA ALA A 291 4.06 -4.75 -17.33
C ALA A 291 3.50 -3.46 -17.94
N TRP A 292 3.14 -2.52 -17.07
CA TRP A 292 2.61 -1.20 -17.40
C TRP A 292 1.22 -1.13 -18.05
N GLU A 293 0.65 -2.25 -18.52
CA GLU A 293 -0.74 -2.27 -18.97
C GLU A 293 -1.71 -2.10 -17.81
N ARG A 294 -1.51 -2.92 -16.77
CA ARG A 294 -2.24 -2.87 -15.49
C ARG A 294 -3.74 -2.74 -15.71
N LYS A 295 -4.35 -3.70 -16.42
CA LYS A 295 -5.78 -3.66 -16.75
C LYS A 295 -6.61 -4.52 -15.81
N PRO A 296 -6.62 -5.87 -15.92
CA PRO A 296 -7.33 -6.67 -14.93
C PRO A 296 -6.58 -6.68 -13.60
N LEU A 297 -7.34 -6.83 -12.52
CA LEU A 297 -6.83 -7.32 -11.25
C LEU A 297 -7.17 -8.81 -11.13
N GLY A 298 -6.17 -9.60 -10.78
CA GLY A 298 -6.32 -11.01 -10.43
C GLY A 298 -6.09 -11.24 -8.95
N TYR A 299 -6.46 -12.41 -8.45
CA TYR A 299 -6.10 -12.82 -7.10
C TYR A 299 -5.90 -14.33 -6.97
N ARG A 300 -5.19 -14.73 -5.92
CA ARG A 300 -5.04 -16.13 -5.48
C ARG A 300 -5.29 -16.22 -3.98
N VAL A 301 -5.77 -17.40 -3.56
CA VAL A 301 -6.00 -17.74 -2.16
C VAL A 301 -5.20 -19.00 -1.83
N ARG A 302 -4.52 -18.99 -0.69
CA ARG A 302 -3.86 -20.18 -0.11
C ARG A 302 -4.50 -20.46 1.25
N ARG A 303 -5.25 -21.55 1.36
CA ARG A 303 -5.82 -21.97 2.65
C ARG A 303 -4.70 -22.56 3.53
N HIS A 304 -4.93 -22.55 4.84
CA HIS A 304 -3.94 -23.06 5.79
C HIS A 304 -3.53 -24.50 5.46
N GLY A 305 -2.22 -24.74 5.35
CA GLY A 305 -1.64 -26.04 5.02
C GLY A 305 -1.85 -26.51 3.57
N GLN A 306 -2.36 -25.65 2.68
CA GLN A 306 -2.55 -25.94 1.26
C GLN A 306 -1.59 -25.14 0.39
N GLU A 307 -1.48 -25.56 -0.87
CA GLU A 307 -0.83 -24.79 -1.93
C GLU A 307 -1.70 -23.58 -2.35
N TRP A 308 -1.11 -22.63 -3.06
CA TRP A 308 -1.88 -21.56 -3.70
C TRP A 308 -2.87 -22.15 -4.70
N GLY A 309 -4.15 -21.77 -4.58
CA GLY A 309 -5.19 -22.10 -5.55
C GLY A 309 -5.00 -21.40 -6.90
N ASP A 310 -5.86 -21.73 -7.85
CA ASP A 310 -5.86 -21.13 -9.20
C ASP A 310 -6.06 -19.62 -9.17
N ALA A 311 -5.51 -18.95 -10.20
CA ALA A 311 -5.73 -17.52 -10.41
C ALA A 311 -7.21 -17.26 -10.73
N ARG A 312 -7.80 -16.29 -10.02
CA ARG A 312 -9.19 -15.84 -10.20
C ARG A 312 -9.20 -14.37 -10.62
N VAL A 313 -10.25 -13.96 -11.32
CA VAL A 313 -10.43 -12.57 -11.72
C VAL A 313 -11.01 -11.80 -10.55
N PHE A 314 -10.29 -10.79 -10.06
CA PHE A 314 -10.81 -9.87 -9.04
C PHE A 314 -11.71 -8.83 -9.69
N PHE A 315 -11.20 -8.12 -10.70
CA PHE A 315 -11.93 -7.07 -11.43
C PHE A 315 -11.32 -6.86 -12.82
N ASP A 316 -12.15 -6.96 -13.86
CA ASP A 316 -11.80 -6.63 -15.24
C ASP A 316 -12.96 -5.94 -15.94
N ALA A 317 -12.79 -4.65 -16.21
CA ALA A 317 -13.72 -3.83 -17.00
C ALA A 317 -13.05 -3.27 -18.26
N ASN A 318 -11.97 -3.91 -18.74
CA ASN A 318 -11.12 -3.40 -19.83
C ASN A 318 -10.69 -1.94 -19.62
N CYS A 319 -10.33 -1.60 -18.39
CA CYS A 319 -9.81 -0.29 -17.98
C CYS A 319 -8.54 -0.50 -17.16
N LYS A 320 -7.81 0.57 -16.84
CA LYS A 320 -6.57 0.46 -16.04
C LYS A 320 -6.91 0.34 -14.56
N ASN A 321 -6.35 -0.63 -13.85
CA ASN A 321 -6.55 -0.87 -12.43
C ASN A 321 -5.21 -1.19 -11.73
N SER A 322 -4.93 -0.62 -10.56
CA SER A 322 -3.74 -0.96 -9.80
C SER A 322 -3.84 -0.61 -8.31
N TYR A 323 -2.77 -0.95 -7.59
CA TYR A 323 -2.56 -0.61 -6.19
C TYR A 323 -3.75 -1.02 -5.29
N PRO A 324 -4.20 -2.29 -5.37
CA PRO A 324 -5.23 -2.77 -4.47
C PRO A 324 -4.74 -2.70 -3.02
N THR A 325 -5.64 -2.32 -2.12
CA THR A 325 -5.49 -2.45 -0.68
C THR A 325 -6.79 -3.05 -0.14
N LEU A 326 -6.70 -3.99 0.79
CA LEU A 326 -7.84 -4.69 1.35
C LEU A 326 -7.84 -4.61 2.88
N LEU A 327 -9.03 -4.65 3.46
CA LEU A 327 -9.30 -4.67 4.89
C LEU A 327 -10.35 -5.74 5.16
N GLU A 328 -10.02 -6.72 6.01
CA GLU A 328 -11.00 -7.72 6.44
C GLU A 328 -12.04 -7.07 7.37
N GLY A 329 -13.32 -7.20 7.01
CA GLY A 329 -14.46 -6.71 7.78
C GLY A 329 -14.97 -7.78 8.74
N ASP A 330 -15.43 -8.87 8.12
CA ASP A 330 -15.82 -10.14 8.74
C ASP A 330 -14.88 -11.25 8.22
N THR A 331 -14.88 -12.42 8.86
CA THR A 331 -14.00 -13.53 8.47
C THR A 331 -14.16 -13.87 6.99
N ASP A 332 -13.05 -13.81 6.24
CA ASP A 332 -12.97 -14.07 4.80
C ASP A 332 -13.79 -13.09 3.91
N GLU A 333 -14.28 -11.98 4.48
CA GLU A 333 -14.96 -10.89 3.77
C GLU A 333 -14.14 -9.61 3.84
N PHE A 334 -13.72 -9.13 2.67
CA PHE A 334 -12.81 -8.00 2.55
C PHE A 334 -13.51 -6.79 1.91
N TYR A 335 -13.28 -5.62 2.50
CA TYR A 335 -13.40 -4.35 1.81
C TYR A 335 -12.16 -4.13 0.97
N ALA A 336 -12.32 -3.73 -0.28
CA ALA A 336 -11.23 -3.53 -1.21
C ALA A 336 -11.29 -2.14 -1.85
N VAL A 337 -10.14 -1.51 -2.03
CA VAL A 337 -9.98 -0.25 -2.76
C VAL A 337 -8.83 -0.33 -3.74
N TRP A 338 -8.97 0.31 -4.90
CA TRP A 338 -7.94 0.36 -5.94
C TRP A 338 -8.08 1.62 -6.79
N ASP A 339 -6.98 2.04 -7.43
CA ASP A 339 -7.06 3.12 -8.42
C ASP A 339 -7.45 2.57 -9.80
N SER A 340 -8.28 3.33 -10.52
CA SER A 340 -8.97 2.85 -11.72
C SER A 340 -9.22 3.96 -12.75
N SER A 341 -9.78 3.60 -13.90
CA SER A 341 -10.37 4.49 -14.90
C SER A 341 -11.69 3.91 -15.43
N ASP A 342 -12.43 4.66 -16.25
CA ASP A 342 -13.59 4.15 -17.02
C ASP A 342 -13.22 3.82 -18.47
N SER A 343 -11.94 3.91 -18.84
CA SER A 343 -11.46 3.72 -20.22
C SER A 343 -10.10 2.99 -20.26
N PRO A 344 -9.87 2.14 -21.28
CA PRO A 344 -8.58 1.46 -21.48
C PRO A 344 -7.43 2.42 -21.81
N THR A 345 -7.73 3.61 -22.36
CA THR A 345 -6.71 4.54 -22.86
C THR A 345 -6.37 5.63 -21.85
N GLU A 346 -7.34 6.03 -21.03
CA GLU A 346 -7.15 7.10 -20.04
C GLU A 346 -6.16 6.69 -18.94
N SER A 347 -5.51 7.68 -18.32
CA SER A 347 -4.83 7.48 -17.05
C SER A 347 -5.86 7.16 -15.97
N ARG A 348 -5.40 6.52 -14.89
CA ARG A 348 -6.24 6.25 -13.73
C ARG A 348 -6.67 7.58 -13.10
N ASN A 349 -7.97 7.78 -13.04
CA ASN A 349 -8.63 9.01 -12.64
C ASN A 349 -9.77 8.75 -11.65
N LEU A 350 -9.94 7.51 -11.17
CA LEU A 350 -10.93 7.09 -10.19
C LEU A 350 -10.28 6.33 -9.03
N ILE A 351 -10.89 6.42 -7.86
CA ILE A 351 -10.71 5.46 -6.78
C ILE A 351 -11.98 4.64 -6.67
N ARG A 352 -11.86 3.31 -6.74
CA ARG A 352 -12.96 2.37 -6.61
C ARG A 352 -12.96 1.68 -5.26
N PHE A 353 -14.14 1.27 -4.86
CA PHE A 353 -14.44 0.41 -3.73
C PHE A 353 -15.15 -0.84 -4.23
N GLY A 354 -14.99 -1.95 -3.52
CA GLY A 354 -15.81 -3.15 -3.66
C GLY A 354 -15.62 -4.08 -2.48
N LYS A 355 -16.33 -5.21 -2.48
CA LYS A 355 -16.23 -6.25 -1.46
C LYS A 355 -15.80 -7.58 -2.10
N LEU A 356 -14.98 -8.35 -1.44
CA LEU A 356 -14.51 -9.66 -1.91
C LEU A 356 -14.76 -10.70 -0.82
N SER A 357 -15.47 -11.77 -1.18
CA SER A 357 -15.55 -12.99 -0.36
C SER A 357 -14.52 -13.98 -0.86
N ILE A 358 -13.71 -14.53 0.04
CA ILE A 358 -12.78 -15.62 -0.27
C ILE A 358 -13.19 -16.96 0.35
N ALA A 359 -14.37 -17.00 0.98
CA ALA A 359 -14.91 -18.12 1.73
C ALA A 359 -15.04 -19.42 0.92
#